data_AF-A0A429MIJ8-F1
#
_entry.id   AF-A0A429MIJ8-F1
#
_cell.length_a   1.000
_cell.length_b   1.000
_cell.length_c   1.000
_cell.angle_alpha   90.00
_cell.angle_beta   90.00
_cell.angle_gamma   90.00
#
_symmetry.space_group_name_H-M   'P 1'
#
loop_
_entity.id
_entity.type
_entity.pdbx_description
1 polymer ?
#
loop_
_entity_poly.entity_id
_entity_poly.type
_entity_poly.pdbx_seq_one_letter_code
_entity_poly.pdbx_strand_id
1 'polypeptide(L)' 'MQISHKSFRNVGLIGRPDKSSVVETLCLIHDHLLSLGLNPIFDQETAELVPYDHAQVVSRHLLGEVADLVIVVGGDGSLL' A
#
# COMPACT_ATOMS: atom_id res chain seq x y z
N MET A 1 -3.85 -9.85 -31.55
CA MET A 1 -3.37 -8.88 -30.55
C MET A 1 -2.86 -9.65 -29.36
N GLN A 2 -1.56 -9.59 -29.08
CA GLN A 2 -0.97 -10.24 -27.92
C GLN A 2 -1.12 -9.29 -26.74
N ILE A 3 -1.94 -9.64 -25.76
CA ILE A 3 -2.04 -8.87 -24.52
C ILE A 3 -0.70 -9.05 -23.80
N SER A 4 0.12 -8.00 -23.77
CA SER A 4 1.29 -7.97 -22.90
C SER A 4 0.79 -7.81 -21.47
N HIS A 5 1.08 -8.78 -20.61
CA HIS A 5 0.74 -8.69 -19.18
C HIS A 5 1.51 -7.50 -18.59
N LYS A 6 0.80 -6.41 -18.30
CA LYS A 6 1.38 -5.26 -17.61
C LYS A 6 1.69 -5.70 -16.18
N SER A 7 2.98 -5.80 -15.84
CA SER A 7 3.39 -6.07 -14.45
C SER A 7 3.07 -4.85 -13.59
N PHE A 8 2.51 -5.07 -12.41
CA PHE A 8 2.42 -4.04 -11.38
C PHE A 8 3.83 -3.56 -11.01
N ARG A 9 3.98 -2.25 -10.76
CA ARG A 9 5.22 -1.64 -10.26
C ARG A 9 4.96 -0.84 -9.00
N ASN A 10 3.93 0.01 -9.02
CA ASN A 10 3.55 0.85 -7.89
C ASN A 10 2.37 0.22 -7.16
N VAL A 11 2.54 -0.12 -5.88
CA VAL A 11 1.52 -0.79 -5.08
C VAL A 11 1.14 0.10 -3.90
N GLY A 12 -0.09 0.60 -3.91
CA GLY A 12 -0.64 1.39 -2.81
C GLY A 12 -0.97 0.51 -1.61
N LEU A 13 -0.65 0.97 -0.41
CA LEU A 13 -0.95 0.31 0.85
C LEU A 13 -1.84 1.22 1.70
N ILE A 14 -2.98 0.69 2.11
CA ILE A 14 -3.98 1.37 2.93
C ILE A 14 -4.30 0.50 4.14
N GLY A 15 -4.33 1.07 5.34
CA GLY A 15 -4.90 0.46 6.53
C GLY A 15 -5.71 1.46 7.34
N ARG A 16 -6.38 1.00 8.39
CA ARG A 16 -7.08 1.86 9.34
C ARG A 16 -6.53 1.76 10.77
N PRO A 17 -6.63 2.84 11.58
CA PRO A 17 -5.93 2.97 12.87
C PRO A 17 -6.45 2.12 14.03
N ASP A 18 -7.36 1.18 13.82
CA ASP A 18 -8.18 0.60 14.87
C ASP A 18 -7.70 -0.76 15.41
N LYS A 19 -6.66 -1.38 14.81
CA LYS A 19 -6.11 -2.67 15.28
C LYS A 19 -4.59 -2.76 15.08
N SER A 20 -3.86 -3.11 16.14
CA SER A 20 -2.41 -3.36 16.09
C SER A 20 -2.01 -4.42 15.06
N SER A 21 -2.88 -5.42 14.81
CA SER A 21 -2.66 -6.46 13.81
C SER A 21 -2.61 -5.94 12.37
N VAL A 22 -3.24 -4.79 12.08
CA VAL A 22 -3.19 -4.15 10.75
C VAL A 22 -1.80 -3.61 10.48
N VAL A 23 -1.18 -2.98 11.48
CA VAL A 23 0.18 -2.42 11.37
C VAL A 23 1.20 -3.51 11.07
N GLU A 24 1.16 -4.60 11.83
CA GLU A 24 2.06 -5.75 11.61
C GLU A 24 1.91 -6.30 10.18
N THR A 25 0.67 -6.45 9.71
CA THR A 25 0.38 -6.93 8.36
C THR A 25 0.88 -5.95 7.29
N LEU A 26 0.69 -4.64 7.48
CA LEU A 26 1.18 -3.61 6.57
C LEU A 26 2.71 -3.64 6.43
N CYS A 27 3.43 -3.78 7.55
CA CYS A 27 4.89 -3.88 7.54
C CYS A 27 5.36 -5.13 6.78
N LEU A 28 4.75 -6.28 7.04
CA LEU A 28 5.07 -7.53 6.35
C LEU A 28 4.84 -7.42 4.83
N ILE A 29 3.72 -6.81 4.42
CA ILE A 29 3.42 -6.61 3.01
C ILE A 29 4.41 -5.62 2.38
N HIS A 30 4.68 -4.49 3.03
CA HIS A 30 5.63 -3.49 2.55
C HIS A 30 7.01 -4.09 2.28
N ASP A 31 7.58 -4.80 3.27
CA ASP A 31 8.91 -5.38 3.15
C ASP A 31 8.95 -6.49 2.10
N HIS A 32 7.87 -7.26 1.99
CA HIS A 32 7.76 -8.28 0.93
C HIS A 32 7.73 -7.64 -0.46
N LEU A 33 6.95 -6.57 -0.67
CA LEU A 33 6.89 -5.86 -1.94
C LEU A 33 8.24 -5.27 -2.34
N LEU A 34 8.97 -4.68 -1.39
CA LEU A 34 10.35 -4.23 -1.62
C LEU A 34 11.26 -5.39 -2.03
N SER A 35 11.16 -6.55 -1.38
CA SER A 35 11.96 -7.73 -1.72
C SER A 35 11.70 -8.26 -3.14
N LEU A 36 10.51 -8.01 -3.69
CA LEU A 36 10.11 -8.33 -5.06
C LEU A 36 10.55 -7.26 -6.08
N GLY A 37 11.17 -6.17 -5.64
CA GLY A 37 11.55 -5.03 -6.48
C GLY A 37 10.36 -4.16 -6.90
N LEU A 38 9.27 -4.19 -6.14
CA LEU A 38 8.10 -3.33 -6.33
C LEU A 38 8.22 -2.06 -5.48
N ASN A 39 7.42 -1.06 -5.82
CA ASN A 39 7.38 0.24 -5.15
C ASN A 39 6.12 0.35 -4.28
N PRO A 40 6.17 -0.02 -2.98
CA PRO A 40 5.08 0.22 -2.07
C PRO A 40 4.93 1.71 -1.77
N ILE A 41 3.69 2.20 -1.74
CA ILE A 41 3.34 3.60 -1.50
C ILE A 41 2.24 3.63 -0.46
N PHE A 42 2.43 4.31 0.66
CA PHE A 42 1.38 4.52 1.64
C PHE A 42 0.56 5.77 1.32
N ASP A 43 -0.71 5.78 1.69
CA ASP A 43 -1.37 7.05 1.93
C ASP A 43 -0.92 7.66 3.27
N GLN A 44 -1.10 8.97 3.42
CA GLN A 44 -0.68 9.72 4.60
C GLN A 44 -1.17 9.13 5.93
N GLU A 45 -2.46 8.77 6.06
CA GLU A 45 -2.98 8.24 7.32
C GLU A 45 -2.38 6.87 7.65
N THR A 46 -2.19 6.01 6.64
CA THR A 46 -1.57 4.71 6.83
C THR A 46 -0.08 4.83 7.17
N ALA A 47 0.62 5.80 6.58
CA ALA A 47 2.04 6.03 6.83
C ALA A 47 2.33 6.38 8.30
N GLU A 48 1.40 7.07 8.97
CA GLU A 48 1.52 7.41 10.39
C GLU A 48 1.45 6.18 11.32
N LEU A 49 0.92 5.06 10.83
CA LEU A 49 0.76 3.82 11.61
C LEU A 49 2.02 2.94 11.59
N VAL A 50 2.89 3.11 10.60
CA VAL A 50 4.02 2.21 10.33
C VAL A 50 5.37 2.86 10.68
N PRO A 51 6.39 2.08 11.09
CA PRO A 51 7.64 2.62 11.61
C PRO A 51 8.66 2.92 10.48
N TYR A 52 8.24 3.54 9.38
CA TYR A 52 9.11 3.80 8.22
C TYR A 52 9.35 5.29 7.98
N ASP A 53 10.57 5.76 8.27
CA ASP A 53 10.94 7.18 8.11
C ASP A 53 11.11 7.63 6.64
N HIS A 54 11.31 6.68 5.72
CA HIS A 54 11.64 6.94 4.31
C HIS A 54 10.72 6.20 3.33
N ALA A 55 9.55 5.78 3.77
CA ALA A 55 8.57 5.20 2.85
C ALA A 55 8.04 6.25 1.87
N GLN A 56 7.62 5.80 0.68
CA GLN A 56 6.94 6.68 -0.26
C GLN A 56 5.52 6.93 0.24
N VAL A 57 5.17 8.20 0.45
CA VAL A 57 3.87 8.62 0.98
C VAL A 57 3.23 9.63 0.04
N VAL A 58 1.94 9.45 -0.23
CA VAL A 58 1.13 10.38 -1.03
C VAL A 58 -0.23 10.62 -0.39
N SER A 59 -0.97 11.63 -0.85
CA SER A 59 -2.38 11.77 -0.44
C SER A 59 -3.21 10.61 -0.98
N ARG A 60 -4.31 10.27 -0.30
CA ARG A 60 -5.24 9.21 -0.75
C ARG A 60 -5.71 9.41 -2.20
N HIS A 61 -5.98 10.67 -2.59
CA HIS A 61 -6.39 11.00 -3.96
C HIS A 61 -5.28 10.70 -4.96
N LEU A 62 -4.05 11.14 -4.68
CA LEU A 62 -2.92 10.89 -5.57
C LEU A 62 -2.55 9.41 -5.64
N LEU A 63 -2.76 8.64 -4.56
CA LEU A 63 -2.54 7.19 -4.54
C LEU A 63 -3.33 6.48 -5.65
N GLY A 64 -4.58 6.88 -5.86
CA GLY A 64 -5.43 6.33 -6.93
C GLY A 64 -4.96 6.66 -8.34
N GLU A 65 -4.17 7.71 -8.51
CA GLU A 65 -3.61 8.12 -9.81
C GLU A 65 -2.26 7.44 -10.12
N VAL A 66 -1.47 7.11 -9.08
CA VAL A 66 -0.08 6.63 -9.25
C VAL A 66 0.11 5.13 -9.03
N ALA A 67 -0.82 4.47 -8.34
CA ALA A 67 -0.73 3.05 -8.05
C ALA A 67 -1.30 2.20 -9.20
N ASP A 68 -0.61 1.12 -9.55
CA ASP A 68 -1.13 0.11 -10.48
C ASP A 68 -2.09 -0.88 -9.77
N LEU A 69 -1.89 -1.06 -8.46
CA LEU A 69 -2.65 -1.92 -7.55
C LEU A 69 -2.73 -1.25 -6.18
N VAL A 70 -3.87 -1.36 -5.49
CA VAL A 70 -3.98 -0.96 -4.08
C VAL A 70 -4.34 -2.19 -3.25
N ILE A 71 -3.59 -2.40 -2.17
CA ILE A 71 -3.86 -3.41 -1.14
C ILE A 71 -4.42 -2.68 0.07
N VAL A 72 -5.65 -3.04 0.43
CA VAL A 72 -6.32 -2.53 1.63
C VAL A 72 -6.22 -3.62 2.70
N VAL A 73 -5.65 -3.27 3.86
CA VAL A 73 -5.55 -4.14 5.03
C VAL A 73 -6.55 -3.65 6.07
N GLY A 74 -7.63 -4.42 6.25
CA GLY A 74 -8.72 -4.06 7.16
C GLY A 74 -9.96 -4.92 6.94
N GLY A 75 -11.12 -4.43 7.39
CA GLY A 75 -12.42 -5.04 7.10
C GLY A 75 -13.11 -4.38 5.92
N ASP A 76 -14.36 -4.77 5.64
CA ASP A 76 -15.13 -4.29 4.48
C ASP A 76 -15.24 -2.76 4.42
N GLY A 77 -15.42 -2.11 5.57
CA GLY A 77 -15.49 -0.66 5.61
C GLY A 77 -14.19 0.05 5.22
N SER A 78 -13.04 -0.64 5.17
CA SER A 78 -11.75 -0.03 4.79
C SER A 78 -11.61 0.11 3.28
N LEU A 79 -12.41 -0.66 2.53
CA LEU A 79 -12.47 -0.60 1.07
C LEU A 79 -13.44 0.47 0.57
N LEU A 80 -14.46 0.80 1.37
CA LEU A 80 -15.50 1.80 1.09
C LEU A 80 -15.00 3.22 1.36
#